data_AF-A0AB74H7S7-F1
#
_entry.id   AF-A0AB74H7S7-F1
#
_cell.length_a   1.000
_cell.length_b   1.000
_cell.length_c   1.000
_cell.angle_alpha   90.00
_cell.angle_beta   90.00
_cell.angle_gamma   90.00
#
_symmetry.space_group_name_H-M   'P 1'
#
loop_
_entity.id
_entity.type
_entity.pdbx_description
1 polymer ?
#
loop_
_entity_poly.entity_id
_entity_poly.type
_entity_poly.pdbx_seq_one_letter_code
_entity_poly.pdbx_strand_id
1 'polypeptide(L)' 'MGTAEIQTEGAYYEAAKKWAEGRMGVPKAVGIIHVERIFNLQSGANAGKEIT' A
#
# COMPACT_ATOMS: atom_id res chain seq x y z
N MET A 1 13.97 -2.03 -1.73
CA MET A 1 12.83 -1.79 -2.64
C MET A 1 11.73 -2.69 -2.14
N GLY A 2 10.46 -2.27 -2.10
CA GLY A 2 9.40 -3.18 -1.65
C GLY A 2 9.02 -4.22 -2.71
N THR A 3 8.19 -5.19 -2.33
CA THR A 3 7.50 -6.09 -3.26
C THR A 3 6.00 -5.82 -3.22
N ALA A 4 5.29 -6.20 -4.27
CA ALA A 4 3.84 -6.03 -4.33
C ALA A 4 3.17 -7.30 -4.85
N GLU A 5 1.99 -7.59 -4.33
CA GLU A 5 1.14 -8.68 -4.79
C GLU A 5 -0.29 -8.18 -5.03
N ILE A 6 -0.98 -8.87 -5.94
CA ILE A 6 -2.38 -8.60 -6.26
C ILE A 6 -3.20 -9.81 -5.84
N GLN A 7 -4.24 -9.57 -5.04
CA GLN A 7 -5.18 -10.61 -4.62
C GLN A 7 -6.58 -10.27 -5.11
N THR A 8 -7.29 -11.27 -5.63
CA THR A 8 -8.68 -11.15 -6.09
C THR A 8 -9.68 -11.77 -5.12
N GLU A 9 -9.18 -12.36 -4.04
CA GLU A 9 -9.95 -13.03 -3.00
C GLU A 9 -9.20 -13.00 -1.66
N GLY A 10 -9.84 -13.46 -0.58
CA GLY A 10 -9.24 -13.50 0.75
C GLY A 10 -9.47 -12.24 1.59
N ALA A 11 -8.92 -12.23 2.81
CA ALA A 11 -9.26 -11.25 3.84
C ALA A 11 -8.98 -9.80 3.42
N TYR A 12 -7.87 -9.55 2.73
CA TYR A 12 -7.52 -8.20 2.25
C TYR A 12 -8.47 -7.72 1.16
N TYR A 13 -8.94 -8.62 0.29
CA TYR A 13 -9.92 -8.27 -0.74
C TYR A 13 -11.28 -7.97 -0.13
N GLU A 14 -11.72 -8.76 0.86
CA GLU A 14 -12.96 -8.47 1.61
C GLU A 14 -12.90 -7.12 2.33
N ALA A 15 -11.75 -6.78 2.94
CA ALA A 15 -11.54 -5.47 3.55
C ALA A 15 -11.56 -4.34 2.51
N ALA A 16 -10.95 -4.55 1.33
CA ALA A 16 -10.96 -3.58 0.24
C ALA A 16 -12.38 -3.32 -0.31
N LYS A 17 -13.21 -4.37 -0.42
CA LYS A 17 -14.62 -4.22 -0.80
C LYS A 17 -15.39 -3.34 0.20
N LYS A 18 -15.24 -3.60 1.50
CA LYS A 18 -15.87 -2.77 2.55
C LYS A 18 -15.37 -1.33 2.55
N TRP A 19 -14.09 -1.10 2.32
CA TRP A 19 -13.52 0.25 2.23
C TRP A 19 -14.08 1.05 1.04
N ALA A 20 -14.38 0.35 -0.06
CA ALA A 20 -14.95 0.93 -1.28
C ALA A 20 -16.44 1.28 -1.17
N GLU A 21 -17.19 0.66 -0.25
CA GLU A 21 -18.64 0.84 -0.11
C GLU A 21 -19.03 2.32 0.04
N GLY A 22 -19.97 2.77 -0.79
CA GLY A 22 -20.49 4.14 -0.79
C GLY A 22 -19.53 5.21 -1.33
N ARG A 23 -18.31 4.84 -1.75
CA ARG A 23 -17.30 5.78 -2.29
C ARG A 23 -16.91 5.45 -3.72
N MET A 24 -16.86 4.17 -4.07
CA MET A 24 -16.44 3.69 -5.38
C MET A 24 -17.11 2.35 -5.71
N GLY A 25 -16.94 1.88 -6.95
CA GLY A 25 -17.39 0.55 -7.36
C GLY A 25 -16.62 -0.57 -6.65
N VAL A 26 -17.17 -1.78 -6.67
CA VAL A 26 -16.51 -2.96 -6.11
C VAL A 26 -15.15 -3.15 -6.81
N PRO A 27 -14.03 -3.19 -6.07
CA PRO A 27 -12.70 -3.32 -6.65
C PRO A 27 -12.56 -4.67 -7.36
N LYS A 28 -11.79 -4.71 -8.47
CA LYS A 28 -11.50 -5.97 -9.19
C LYS A 28 -10.47 -6.85 -8.47
N ALA A 29 -9.60 -6.23 -7.68
CA ALA A 29 -8.55 -6.86 -6.90
C ALA A 29 -8.08 -5.87 -5.81
N VAL A 30 -7.27 -6.35 -4.87
CA VAL A 30 -6.54 -5.54 -3.89
C VAL A 30 -5.04 -5.66 -4.14
N GLY A 31 -4.33 -4.53 -4.07
CA GLY A 31 -2.87 -4.51 -4.09
C GLY A 31 -2.33 -4.45 -2.66
N ILE A 32 -1.42 -5.36 -2.34
CA ILE A 32 -0.72 -5.40 -1.06
C ILE A 32 0.74 -5.06 -1.35
N ILE A 33 1.26 -4.01 -0.70
CA ILE A 33 2.65 -3.57 -0.86
C ILE A 33 3.42 -3.93 0.40
N HIS A 34 4.40 -4.81 0.24
CA HIS A 34 5.35 -5.20 1.28
C HIS A 34 6.50 -4.20 1.26
N VAL A 35 6.50 -3.30 2.24
CA VAL A 35 7.50 -2.22 2.35
C VAL A 35 8.77 -2.76 3.02
N GLU A 36 9.89 -2.75 2.29
CA GLU A 36 11.18 -3.20 2.81
C GLU A 36 12.08 -2.06 3.29
N ARG A 37 11.97 -0.88 2.67
CA ARG A 37 12.85 0.27 2.93
C ARG A 37 12.05 1.56 2.81
N ILE A 38 12.24 2.48 3.75
CA ILE A 38 11.57 3.78 3.79
C ILE A 38 12.63 4.87 3.80
N PHE A 39 12.52 5.86 2.91
CA PHE A 39 13.47 6.97 2.83
C PHE A 39 12.79 8.29 3.15
N ASN A 40 13.51 9.18 3.83
CA ASN A 40 13.02 10.50 4.16
C ASN A 40 13.10 11.45 2.94
N LEU A 41 11.97 12.04 2.56
CA LEU A 41 11.88 13.04 1.49
C LEU A 41 11.91 14.48 2.00
N GLN A 42 11.97 14.69 3.32
CA GLN A 42 12.08 16.01 3.92
C GLN A 42 13.38 16.67 3.49
N SER A 43 13.26 17.84 2.85
CA SER A 43 14.41 18.64 2.45
C SER A 43 15.25 19.05 3.67
N GLY A 44 16.57 18.99 3.52
CA GLY A 44 17.54 19.28 4.58
C GLY A 44 18.55 18.15 4.77
N ALA A 45 19.27 18.17 5.89
CA ALA A 45 20.39 17.27 6.16
C ALA A 45 20.03 15.76 6.19
N ASN A 46 18.74 15.43 6.25
CA ASN A 46 18.23 14.06 6.32
C ASN A 46 17.53 13.60 5.04
N ALA A 47 17.49 14.43 3.99
CA ALA A 47 16.94 14.05 2.70
C ALA A 47 17.67 12.82 2.14
N GLY A 48 16.90 11.83 1.67
CA GLY A 48 17.43 10.59 1.09
C GLY A 48 17.99 9.60 2.11
N LYS A 49 17.96 9.90 3.42
CA LYS A 49 18.35 8.93 4.45
C LYS A 49 17.24 7.92 4.66
N GLU A 50 17.64 6.67 4.82
CA GLU A 50 16.74 5.59 5.21
C GLU A 50 16.27 5.81 6.65
N ILE A 51 14.97 5.71 6.87
CA ILE A 51 14.36 5.70 8.20
C ILE A 51 14.50 4.27 8.70
N THR A 52 15.30 4.09 9.75
CA THR A 52 15.56 2.79 10.40
C THR A 52 14.72 2.67 11.66
#